data_AF-A0A9W9MAQ7-F1
#
_entry.id   AF-A0A9W9MAQ7-F1
#
_cell.length_a   1.000
_cell.length_b   1.000
_cell.length_c   1.000
_cell.angle_alpha   90.00
_cell.angle_beta   90.00
_cell.angle_gamma   90.00
#
_symmetry.space_group_name_H-M   'P 1'
#
loop_
_entity.id
_entity.type
_entity.pdbx_description
1 polymer ?
#
loop_
_entity_poly.entity_id
_entity_poly.type
_entity_poly.pdbx_seq_one_letter_code
_entity_poly.pdbx_strand_id
1 'polypeptide(L)'
;MAQVKKNPNFQRYLDLSKADLKLPSLTEDNKGYCTIEVGERYCRVEDCGNATLFTSTNNLRKHVQKQHPEVSLTGEEFGGRPCQADEFQFFNEIMEAYDEREAAKEEILPKLPLKNDRSVHITKMRQAVRSMKLPMPCEVCKDTDQPKLCCHDEVKGTCEHFGLFTDPRNQQGQEYVPSEDEA
;
A
#
# COMPACT_ATOMS: atom_id res chain seq x y z
N MET A 1 14.57 -16.36 7.67
CA MET A 1 14.86 -14.90 7.64
C MET A 1 15.87 -14.46 6.57
N ALA A 2 17.02 -15.12 6.38
CA ALA A 2 18.01 -14.65 5.39
C ALA A 2 17.53 -14.70 3.92
N GLN A 3 16.60 -15.61 3.60
CA GLN A 3 16.01 -15.72 2.25
C GLN A 3 14.90 -14.70 2.01
N VAL A 4 13.92 -14.58 2.92
CA VAL A 4 12.85 -13.57 2.87
C VAL A 4 13.36 -12.15 2.61
N LYS A 5 14.49 -11.77 3.22
CA LYS A 5 15.11 -10.46 3.01
C LYS A 5 15.50 -10.15 1.56
N LYS A 6 15.69 -11.18 0.73
CA LYS A 6 16.02 -11.03 -0.70
C LYS A 6 14.78 -10.76 -1.57
N ASN A 7 13.57 -10.98 -1.05
CA ASN A 7 12.36 -10.70 -1.79
C ASN A 7 12.10 -9.18 -1.77
N PRO A 8 11.98 -8.50 -2.94
CA PRO A 8 11.64 -7.07 -2.98
C PRO A 8 10.26 -6.78 -2.37
N ASN A 9 9.29 -7.69 -2.52
CA ASN A 9 7.95 -7.55 -1.95
C ASN A 9 7.97 -7.60 -0.42
N PHE A 10 8.95 -8.29 0.17
CA PHE A 10 9.15 -8.24 1.62
C PHE A 10 9.60 -6.85 2.09
N GLN A 11 10.46 -6.15 1.34
CA GLN A 11 10.85 -4.78 1.72
C GLN A 11 9.65 -3.83 1.61
N ARG A 12 8.89 -3.90 0.51
CA ARG A 12 7.64 -3.13 0.34
C ARG A 12 6.65 -3.39 1.47
N TYR A 13 6.51 -4.63 1.91
CA TYR A 13 5.68 -5.00 3.06
C TYR A 13 6.08 -4.29 4.37
N LEU A 14 7.39 -4.09 4.59
CA LEU A 14 7.88 -3.42 5.79
C LEU A 14 7.68 -1.90 5.74
N ASP A 15 7.67 -1.31 4.55
CA ASP A 15 7.51 0.14 4.35
C ASP A 15 6.05 0.59 4.43
N LEU A 16 5.10 -0.32 4.21
CA LEU A 16 3.66 -0.04 4.25
C LEU A 16 3.09 -0.21 5.65
N SER A 17 2.08 0.61 5.99
CA SER A 17 1.37 0.49 7.27
C SER A 17 0.36 -0.67 7.25
N LYS A 18 -0.02 -1.17 8.43
CA LYS A 18 -1.09 -2.17 8.54
C LYS A 18 -2.42 -1.70 7.93
N ALA A 19 -2.69 -0.40 7.92
CA ALA A 19 -3.94 0.14 7.35
C ALA A 19 -3.95 0.07 5.81
N ASP A 20 -2.78 0.23 5.19
CA ASP A 20 -2.62 0.16 3.73
C ASP A 20 -2.61 -1.30 3.25
N LEU A 21 -2.09 -2.19 4.09
CA LEU A 21 -2.07 -3.63 3.88
C LEU A 21 -3.39 -4.26 4.34
N LYS A 22 -4.28 -4.62 3.40
CA LYS A 22 -5.38 -5.55 3.71
C LYS A 22 -4.82 -6.95 3.89
N LEU A 23 -4.36 -7.24 5.10
CA LEU A 23 -3.81 -8.54 5.46
C LEU A 23 -4.95 -9.57 5.59
N PRO A 24 -4.79 -10.79 5.05
CA PRO A 24 -5.77 -11.85 5.23
C PRO A 24 -5.84 -12.28 6.70
N SER A 25 -7.01 -12.65 7.21
CA SER A 25 -7.14 -13.22 8.56
C SER A 25 -6.24 -14.45 8.73
N LEU A 26 -5.85 -14.76 9.98
CA LEU A 26 -5.11 -16.00 10.24
C LEU A 26 -5.95 -17.20 9.80
N THR A 27 -5.32 -18.11 9.05
CA THR A 27 -5.94 -19.36 8.61
C THR A 27 -5.74 -20.42 9.67
N GLU A 28 -6.84 -20.98 10.16
CA GLU A 28 -6.84 -22.17 11.02
C GLU A 28 -6.63 -23.42 10.16
N ASP A 29 -5.71 -24.28 10.56
CA ASP A 29 -5.56 -25.60 9.97
C ASP A 29 -6.66 -26.56 10.43
N ASN A 30 -6.69 -27.77 9.85
CA ASN A 30 -7.67 -28.82 10.20
C ASN A 30 -7.60 -29.28 11.67
N LYS A 31 -6.61 -28.80 12.43
CA LYS A 31 -6.37 -29.11 13.84
C LYS A 31 -6.65 -27.89 14.75
N GLY A 32 -7.14 -26.77 14.19
CA GLY A 32 -7.45 -25.55 14.92
C GLY A 32 -6.23 -24.70 15.28
N TYR A 33 -5.10 -24.89 14.59
CA TYR A 33 -3.91 -24.07 14.78
C TYR A 33 -3.76 -23.03 13.68
N CYS A 34 -3.40 -21.81 14.09
CA CYS A 34 -3.07 -20.72 13.20
C CYS A 34 -1.57 -20.70 12.85
N THR A 35 -1.25 -20.39 11.59
CA THR A 35 0.13 -20.27 11.12
C THR A 35 0.56 -18.82 10.94
N ILE A 36 1.75 -18.49 11.45
CA ILE A 36 2.43 -17.20 11.23
C ILE A 36 3.57 -17.45 10.25
N GLU A 37 3.54 -16.70 9.15
CA GLU A 37 4.46 -16.87 8.04
C GLU A 37 5.88 -16.40 8.40
N VAL A 38 6.88 -16.99 7.76
CA VAL A 38 8.27 -16.65 8.05
C VAL A 38 8.55 -15.21 7.63
N GLY A 39 9.00 -14.40 8.59
CA GLY A 39 9.30 -12.99 8.34
C GLY A 39 8.11 -12.07 8.57
N GLU A 40 6.90 -12.59 8.78
CA GLU A 40 5.70 -11.82 9.09
C GLU A 40 5.89 -10.96 10.34
N ARG A 41 5.46 -9.69 10.27
CA ARG A 41 5.67 -8.65 11.29
C ARG A 41 4.41 -7.91 11.72
N TYR A 42 3.25 -8.18 11.12
CA TYR A 42 1.97 -7.61 11.53
C TYR A 42 1.07 -8.68 12.14
N CYS A 43 0.25 -8.30 13.12
CA CYS A 43 -0.74 -9.22 13.69
C CYS A 43 -2.00 -9.24 12.81
N ARG A 44 -2.36 -10.45 12.35
CA ARG A 44 -3.54 -10.71 11.50
C ARG A 44 -4.75 -11.26 12.27
N VAL A 45 -4.70 -11.30 13.60
CA VAL A 45 -5.87 -11.67 14.41
C VAL A 45 -6.94 -10.59 14.21
N GLU A 46 -8.17 -11.03 14.00
CA GLU A 46 -9.32 -10.14 13.83
C GLU A 46 -9.47 -9.24 15.07
N ASP A 47 -9.85 -7.98 14.83
CA ASP A 47 -9.98 -6.96 15.88
C ASP A 47 -8.72 -6.70 16.73
N CYS A 48 -7.54 -7.14 16.28
CA CYS A 48 -6.29 -6.76 16.91
C CYS A 48 -5.97 -5.28 16.64
N GLY A 49 -6.15 -4.44 17.67
CA GLY A 49 -5.84 -3.01 17.65
C GLY A 49 -4.34 -2.67 17.52
N ASN A 50 -3.45 -3.66 17.44
CA ASN A 50 -2.04 -3.39 17.19
C ASN A 50 -1.79 -3.10 15.71
N ALA A 51 -1.56 -1.82 15.41
CA ALA A 51 -1.16 -1.33 14.09
C ALA A 51 0.37 -1.26 13.90
N THR A 52 1.15 -1.48 14.96
CA THR A 52 2.61 -1.31 14.93
C THR A 52 3.31 -2.55 14.36
N LEU A 53 4.33 -2.29 13.55
CA LEU A 53 5.19 -3.32 12.97
C LEU A 53 6.08 -3.93 14.06
N PHE A 54 6.09 -5.26 14.17
CA PHE A 54 7.00 -5.95 15.08
C PHE A 54 8.43 -6.00 14.56
N THR A 55 9.40 -5.88 15.47
CA THR A 55 10.84 -6.00 15.17
C THR A 55 11.29 -7.44 14.85
N SER A 56 10.36 -8.41 14.84
CA SER A 56 10.49 -9.75 15.37
C SER A 56 9.30 -10.64 14.97
N THR A 57 9.43 -11.66 14.12
CA THR A 57 8.37 -12.71 14.03
C THR A 57 8.20 -13.42 15.38
N ASN A 58 9.28 -13.54 16.17
CA ASN A 58 9.19 -14.05 17.54
C ASN A 58 8.44 -13.09 18.47
N ASN A 59 8.58 -11.78 18.26
CA ASN A 59 7.84 -10.77 19.04
C ASN A 59 6.36 -10.77 18.65
N LEU A 60 6.06 -10.99 17.37
CA LEU A 60 4.70 -11.20 16.89
C LEU A 60 4.08 -12.46 17.52
N ARG A 61 4.79 -13.60 17.53
CA ARG A 61 4.32 -14.84 18.18
C ARG A 61 4.02 -14.62 19.67
N LYS A 62 4.93 -13.97 20.39
CA LYS A 62 4.72 -13.62 21.81
C LYS A 62 3.52 -12.70 22.01
N HIS A 63 3.33 -11.74 21.11
CA HIS A 63 2.16 -10.87 21.16
C HIS A 63 0.86 -11.66 20.99
N VAL A 64 0.78 -12.53 19.98
CA VAL A 64 -0.41 -13.35 19.73
C VAL A 64 -0.71 -14.24 20.94
N GLN A 65 0.28 -14.97 21.45
CA GLN A 65 0.11 -15.82 22.64
C GLN A 65 -0.35 -15.06 23.89
N LYS A 66 0.04 -13.79 24.03
CA LYS A 66 -0.26 -12.97 25.21
C LYS A 66 -1.56 -12.19 25.09
N GLN A 67 -1.91 -11.72 23.90
CA GLN A 67 -3.03 -10.81 23.67
C GLN A 67 -4.24 -11.51 23.06
N HIS A 68 -4.03 -12.66 22.41
CA HIS A 68 -5.03 -13.48 21.75
C HIS A 68 -4.91 -14.93 22.26
N PRO A 69 -5.17 -15.19 23.56
CA PRO A 69 -5.01 -16.51 24.15
C PRO A 69 -5.93 -17.59 23.55
N GLU A 70 -7.02 -17.17 22.88
CA GLU A 70 -7.91 -18.02 22.09
C GLU A 70 -7.26 -18.56 20.81
N VAL A 71 -6.22 -17.89 20.30
CA VAL A 71 -5.52 -18.29 19.08
C VAL A 71 -4.41 -19.27 19.43
N SER A 72 -4.60 -20.53 19.05
CA SER A 72 -3.57 -21.56 19.15
C SER A 72 -2.64 -21.48 17.96
N LEU A 73 -1.38 -21.11 18.16
CA LEU A 73 -0.40 -21.12 17.09
C LEU A 73 0.15 -22.53 16.86
N THR A 74 0.45 -22.88 15.61
CA THR A 74 1.15 -24.14 15.30
C THR A 74 2.43 -24.21 16.14
N GLY A 75 2.46 -25.21 17.04
CA GLY A 75 3.62 -25.54 17.85
C GLY A 75 4.78 -25.97 16.95
N GLU A 76 6.01 -25.83 17.46
CA GLU A 76 7.29 -26.05 16.78
C GLU A 76 7.51 -27.49 16.25
N GLU A 77 6.47 -28.33 16.11
CA GLU A 77 6.57 -29.74 15.72
C GLU A 77 6.95 -29.98 14.25
N PHE A 78 6.84 -28.96 13.39
CA PHE A 78 7.40 -29.03 12.03
C PHE A 78 8.84 -28.53 12.03
N GLY A 79 9.75 -29.39 12.46
CA GLY A 79 11.21 -29.23 12.36
C GLY A 79 11.71 -29.33 10.91
N GLY A 80 11.24 -28.45 10.04
CA GLY A 80 11.68 -28.33 8.65
C GLY A 80 11.70 -26.86 8.26
N ARG A 81 12.84 -26.39 7.73
CA ARG A 81 12.90 -25.05 7.15
C ARG A 81 11.94 -25.02 5.95
N PRO A 82 10.96 -24.12 5.90
CA PRO A 82 10.08 -23.97 4.74
C PRO A 82 10.89 -23.77 3.46
N CYS A 83 10.37 -24.24 2.33
CA CYS A 83 11.00 -24.00 1.05
C CYS A 83 10.94 -22.49 0.75
N GLN A 84 11.94 -21.97 0.02
CA GLN A 84 12.02 -20.54 -0.28
C GLN A 84 10.81 -20.04 -1.08
N ALA A 85 10.20 -20.89 -1.92
CA ALA A 85 9.01 -20.54 -2.69
C ALA A 85 7.82 -20.23 -1.77
N ASP A 86 7.59 -21.09 -0.78
CA ASP A 86 6.50 -20.94 0.19
C ASP A 86 6.70 -19.68 1.06
N GLU A 87 7.96 -19.38 1.45
CA GLU A 87 8.29 -18.17 2.21
C GLU A 87 7.99 -16.86 1.44
N PHE A 88 7.95 -16.89 0.10
CA PHE A 88 7.76 -15.70 -0.73
C PHE A 88 6.30 -15.50 -1.13
N GLN A 89 5.53 -16.59 -1.21
CA GLN A 89 4.15 -16.60 -1.66
C GLN A 89 3.30 -15.59 -0.88
N PHE A 90 3.36 -15.63 0.45
CA PHE A 90 2.62 -14.70 1.30
C PHE A 90 2.87 -13.22 0.98
N PHE A 91 4.13 -12.83 0.79
CA PHE A 91 4.48 -11.43 0.50
C PHE A 91 4.10 -11.04 -0.93
N ASN A 92 4.18 -11.98 -1.87
CA ASN A 92 3.78 -11.73 -3.25
C ASN A 92 2.27 -11.51 -3.35
N GLU A 93 1.46 -12.37 -2.73
CA GLU A 93 0.00 -12.26 -2.72
C GLU A 93 -0.48 -10.95 -2.07
N ILE A 94 0.14 -10.55 -0.95
CA ILE A 94 -0.20 -9.27 -0.30
C ILE A 94 0.14 -8.07 -1.20
N MET A 95 1.30 -8.09 -1.87
CA MET A 95 1.71 -6.99 -2.75
C MET A 95 0.89 -6.94 -4.03
N GLU A 96 0.58 -8.09 -4.64
CA GLU A 96 -0.30 -8.17 -5.80
C GLU A 96 -1.68 -7.59 -5.48
N ALA A 97 -2.28 -8.02 -4.36
CA ALA A 97 -3.55 -7.47 -3.91
C ALA A 97 -3.48 -5.98 -3.54
N TYR A 98 -2.31 -5.46 -3.14
CA TYR A 98 -2.10 -4.03 -2.93
C TYR A 98 -2.05 -3.28 -4.27
N ASP A 99 -1.27 -3.78 -5.22
CA ASP A 99 -1.06 -3.17 -6.53
C ASP A 99 -2.37 -3.13 -7.34
N GLU A 100 -3.18 -4.20 -7.30
CA GLU A 100 -4.51 -4.22 -7.91
C GLU A 100 -5.45 -3.15 -7.33
N ARG A 101 -5.38 -2.89 -6.02
CA ARG A 101 -6.20 -1.85 -5.38
C ARG A 101 -5.75 -0.46 -5.76
N GLU A 102 -4.45 -0.22 -5.81
CA GLU A 102 -3.91 1.07 -6.25
C GLU A 102 -4.23 1.33 -7.72
N ALA A 103 -4.11 0.31 -8.58
CA ALA A 103 -4.53 0.39 -9.99
C ALA A 103 -6.02 0.69 -10.12
N ALA A 104 -6.89 0.02 -9.35
CA ALA A 104 -8.31 0.29 -9.35
C ALA A 104 -8.66 1.73 -8.88
N LYS A 105 -7.93 2.27 -7.90
CA LYS A 105 -8.07 3.69 -7.51
C LYS A 105 -7.68 4.62 -8.66
N GLU A 106 -6.60 4.29 -9.37
CA GLU A 106 -6.13 5.06 -10.53
C GLU A 106 -7.18 5.07 -11.65
N GLU A 107 -7.89 3.96 -11.90
CA GLU A 107 -8.96 3.89 -12.89
C GLU A 107 -10.20 4.73 -12.53
N ILE A 108 -10.52 4.86 -11.25
CA ILE A 108 -11.68 5.63 -10.77
C ILE A 108 -11.43 7.13 -10.82
N LEU A 109 -10.18 7.55 -10.58
CA LEU A 109 -9.84 8.96 -10.47
C LEU A 109 -9.86 9.64 -11.86
N PRO A 110 -10.56 10.78 -11.99
CA PRO A 110 -10.61 11.51 -13.25
C PRO A 110 -9.22 11.98 -13.67
N LYS A 111 -8.94 11.99 -14.97
CA LYS A 111 -7.68 12.52 -15.50
C LYS A 111 -7.55 14.01 -15.18
N LEU A 112 -6.35 14.41 -14.78
CA LEU A 112 -6.02 15.81 -14.51
C LEU A 112 -6.28 16.61 -15.80
N PRO A 113 -7.13 17.65 -15.76
CA PRO A 113 -7.44 18.41 -16.95
C PRO A 113 -6.24 19.28 -17.32
N LEU A 114 -5.55 18.89 -18.39
CA LEU A 114 -4.42 19.63 -18.95
C LEU A 114 -4.85 20.50 -20.13
N LYS A 115 -4.08 21.55 -20.39
CA LYS A 115 -4.11 22.31 -21.65
C LYS A 115 -3.19 21.67 -22.69
N ASN A 116 -3.21 22.21 -23.91
CA ASN A 116 -2.33 21.76 -25.01
C ASN A 116 -0.83 21.89 -24.68
N ASP A 117 -0.45 22.85 -23.84
CA ASP A 117 0.92 23.07 -23.37
C ASP A 117 1.34 22.14 -22.21
N ARG A 118 0.50 21.16 -21.85
CA ARG A 118 0.66 20.24 -20.70
C ARG A 118 0.64 20.93 -19.32
N SER A 119 0.33 22.23 -19.24
CA SER A 119 0.02 22.89 -17.98
C SER A 119 -1.38 22.55 -17.50
N VAL A 120 -1.61 22.66 -16.19
CA VAL A 120 -2.93 22.40 -15.61
C VAL A 120 -3.95 23.42 -16.12
N HIS A 121 -5.09 22.91 -16.59
CA HIS A 121 -6.25 23.72 -16.92
C HIS A 121 -7.01 24.10 -15.65
N ILE A 122 -6.48 25.07 -14.90
CA ILE A 122 -6.94 25.50 -13.58
C ILE A 122 -8.47 25.66 -13.51
N THR A 123 -9.11 26.30 -14.49
CA THR A 123 -10.58 26.49 -14.51
C THR A 123 -11.34 25.17 -14.51
N LYS A 124 -10.93 24.19 -15.32
CA LYS A 124 -11.56 22.86 -15.40
C LYS A 124 -11.27 22.04 -14.15
N MET A 125 -10.06 22.13 -13.61
CA MET A 125 -9.71 21.47 -12.35
C MET A 125 -10.58 21.99 -11.20
N ARG A 126 -10.67 23.32 -11.03
CA ARG A 126 -11.53 23.94 -10.01
C ARG A 126 -13.00 23.61 -10.21
N GLN A 127 -13.47 23.50 -11.45
CA GLN A 127 -14.83 23.07 -11.75
C GLN A 127 -15.08 21.62 -11.30
N ALA A 128 -14.16 20.70 -11.61
CA ALA A 128 -14.25 19.31 -11.17
C ALA A 128 -14.23 19.18 -9.64
N VAL A 129 -13.34 19.91 -8.95
CA VAL A 129 -13.28 19.96 -7.49
C VAL A 129 -14.59 20.47 -6.87
N ARG A 130 -15.19 21.53 -7.45
CA ARG A 130 -16.50 22.03 -7.02
C ARG A 130 -17.62 21.03 -7.27
N SER A 131 -17.59 20.28 -8.37
CA SER A 131 -18.54 19.19 -8.63
C SER A 131 -18.43 18.06 -7.60
N MET A 132 -17.22 17.83 -7.06
CA MET A 132 -16.96 16.91 -5.94
C MET A 132 -17.34 17.52 -4.57
N LYS A 133 -17.92 18.74 -4.54
CA LYS A 133 -18.35 19.47 -3.33
C LYS A 133 -17.24 19.77 -2.33
N LEU A 134 -16.00 19.90 -2.82
CA LEU A 134 -14.85 20.26 -1.98
C LEU A 134 -14.62 21.77 -1.92
N PRO A 135 -14.11 22.31 -0.79
CA PRO A 135 -13.86 23.73 -0.64
C PRO A 135 -12.71 24.22 -1.54
N MET A 136 -12.81 25.47 -1.98
CA MET A 136 -11.77 26.15 -2.74
C MET A 136 -11.42 27.46 -2.03
N PRO A 137 -10.18 27.67 -1.56
CA PRO A 137 -8.99 26.80 -1.67
C PRO A 137 -9.09 25.52 -0.80
N CYS A 138 -8.24 24.51 -1.06
CA CYS A 138 -8.08 23.39 -0.11
C CYS A 138 -7.48 23.89 1.21
N GLU A 139 -7.59 23.08 2.27
CA GLU A 139 -7.11 23.46 3.61
C GLU A 139 -5.60 23.73 3.59
N VAL A 140 -4.80 22.88 2.94
CA VAL A 140 -3.34 23.11 2.85
C VAL A 140 -2.99 24.43 2.15
N CYS A 141 -3.70 24.81 1.08
CA CYS A 141 -3.45 26.09 0.40
C CYS A 141 -3.93 27.29 1.22
N LYS A 142 -4.89 27.12 2.12
CA LYS A 142 -5.27 28.16 3.09
C LYS A 142 -4.20 28.31 4.16
N ASP A 143 -3.73 27.20 4.72
CA ASP A 143 -2.76 27.18 5.82
C ASP A 143 -1.37 27.68 5.39
N THR A 144 -1.01 27.46 4.13
CA THR A 144 0.24 27.96 3.54
C THR A 144 0.16 29.42 3.04
N ASP A 145 -0.96 30.11 3.28
CA ASP A 145 -1.24 31.48 2.82
C ASP A 145 -1.06 31.66 1.29
N GLN A 146 -1.32 30.59 0.52
CA GLN A 146 -1.30 30.61 -0.94
C GLN A 146 -2.68 30.27 -1.57
N PRO A 147 -3.79 30.89 -1.11
CA PRO A 147 -5.13 30.53 -1.57
C PRO A 147 -5.34 30.80 -3.07
N LYS A 148 -4.64 31.80 -3.62
CA LYS A 148 -4.71 32.19 -5.04
C LYS A 148 -4.05 31.16 -5.96
N LEU A 149 -3.01 30.49 -5.47
CA LEU A 149 -2.23 29.50 -6.21
C LEU A 149 -2.84 28.10 -6.12
N CYS A 150 -3.89 27.87 -5.34
CA CYS A 150 -4.56 26.57 -5.27
C CYS A 150 -4.96 26.07 -6.66
N CYS A 151 -4.56 24.83 -6.98
CA CYS A 151 -4.66 24.16 -8.29
C CYS A 151 -3.69 24.66 -9.39
N HIS A 152 -2.66 25.43 -9.05
CA HIS A 152 -1.55 25.75 -9.97
C HIS A 152 -0.46 24.67 -9.91
N ASP A 153 0.26 24.49 -11.01
CA ASP A 153 1.41 23.58 -11.07
C ASP A 153 2.53 23.97 -10.07
N GLU A 154 2.68 25.25 -9.75
CA GLU A 154 3.65 25.76 -8.75
C GLU A 154 3.47 25.16 -7.35
N VAL A 155 2.23 24.83 -6.99
CA VAL A 155 1.88 24.25 -5.69
C VAL A 155 1.48 22.78 -5.82
N LYS A 156 1.81 22.11 -6.93
CA LYS A 156 1.47 20.69 -7.16
C LYS A 156 1.92 19.78 -6.02
N GLY A 157 3.09 20.05 -5.44
CA GLY A 157 3.65 19.25 -4.34
C GLY A 157 2.95 19.42 -3.00
N THR A 158 2.13 20.46 -2.82
CA THR A 158 1.48 20.78 -1.52
C THR A 158 -0.05 20.84 -1.62
N CYS A 159 -0.61 21.12 -2.80
CA CYS A 159 -2.04 21.26 -3.00
C CYS A 159 -2.75 19.90 -3.03
N GLU A 160 -3.57 19.63 -2.01
CA GLU A 160 -4.34 18.38 -1.86
C GLU A 160 -5.24 18.04 -3.06
N HIS A 161 -5.76 19.04 -3.76
CA HIS A 161 -6.64 18.81 -4.92
C HIS A 161 -5.96 18.04 -6.06
N PHE A 162 -4.62 18.02 -6.14
CA PHE A 162 -3.93 17.20 -7.15
C PHE A 162 -4.08 15.70 -6.88
N GLY A 163 -4.27 15.29 -5.62
CA GLY A 163 -4.53 13.88 -5.26
C GLY A 163 -5.90 13.38 -5.69
N LEU A 164 -6.78 14.24 -6.21
CA LEU A 164 -8.11 13.88 -6.71
C LEU A 164 -8.10 13.51 -8.20
N PHE A 165 -6.95 13.57 -8.85
CA PHE A 165 -6.82 13.33 -10.27
C PHE A 165 -5.62 12.43 -10.57
N THR A 166 -5.74 11.62 -11.62
CA THR A 166 -4.58 10.94 -12.20
C THR A 166 -3.80 11.91 -13.08
N ASP A 167 -2.48 12.00 -12.86
CA ASP A 167 -1.63 12.88 -13.67
C ASP A 167 -1.04 12.11 -14.86
N PRO A 168 -1.54 12.32 -16.10
CA PRO A 168 -1.04 11.59 -17.26
C PRO A 168 0.41 11.95 -17.62
N ARG A 169 1.00 12.98 -16.99
CA ARG A 169 2.42 13.33 -17.17
C ARG A 169 3.35 12.34 -16.46
N ASN A 170 2.90 11.68 -15.39
CA ASN A 170 3.72 10.73 -14.63
C ASN A 170 3.85 9.37 -15.33
N GLN A 171 2.90 8.98 -16.19
CA GLN A 171 2.91 7.69 -16.89
C GLN A 171 3.85 7.66 -18.11
N GLN A 172 4.37 8.81 -18.57
CA GLN A 172 5.27 8.89 -19.74
C GLN A 172 6.75 8.58 -19.42
N GLY A 173 7.05 8.09 -18.22
CA GLY A 173 8.41 7.78 -17.75
C GLY A 173 8.74 6.30 -17.56
N GLN A 174 7.83 5.37 -17.85
CA GLN A 174 8.19 3.94 -17.94
C GLN A 174 8.70 3.65 -19.34
N GLU A 175 10.03 3.64 -19.47
CA GLU A 175 10.73 3.11 -20.62
C GLU A 175 10.29 1.66 -20.88
N TYR A 176 9.82 1.42 -22.10
CA TYR A 176 9.73 0.10 -22.70
C TYR A 176 11.12 -0.56 -22.64
N VAL A 177 11.27 -1.60 -21.83
CA VAL A 177 12.41 -2.53 -21.94
C VAL A 177 12.00 -3.57 -22.98
N PRO A 178 12.61 -3.59 -24.19
CA PRO A 178 12.37 -4.66 -25.14
C PRO A 178 12.84 -5.97 -24.51
N SER A 179 11.98 -6.99 -24.48
CA SER A 179 12.36 -8.35 -24.09
C SER A 179 13.43 -8.90 -25.04
N GLU A 180 14.54 -9.40 -24.50
CA GLU A 180 15.69 -9.94 -25.24
C GLU A 180 15.43 -11.31 -25.92
N ASP A 181 14.17 -11.69 -26.17
CA ASP A 181 13.80 -12.98 -26.77
C ASP A 181 13.49 -12.88 -28.29
N GLU A 182 14.01 -11.87 -28.99
CA GLU A 182 14.03 -11.82 -30.46
C GLU A 182 15.41 -11.40 -31.01
N ALA A 183 16.44 -12.20 -30.70
CA ALA A 183 17.73 -12.17 -31.40
C ALA A 183 18.21 -13.58 -31.75
#